data_AF-A0A2X2C3A0-F1
#
_entry.id   AF-A0A2X2C3A0-F1
#
_cell.length_a   1.000
_cell.length_b   1.000
_cell.length_c   1.000
_cell.angle_alpha   90.00
_cell.angle_beta   90.00
_cell.angle_gamma   90.00
#
_symmetry.space_group_name_H-M   'P 1'
#
loop_
_entity.id
_entity.type
_entity.pdbx_description
1 polymer ?
#
loop_
_entity_poly.entity_id
_entity_poly.type
_entity_poly.pdbx_seq_one_letter_code
_entity_poly.pdbx_strand_id
1 'polypeptide(L)'
;MTKETFSELVPAHMKELSEPITLKGTQIDRIIQHNDLHLTEISMALGVNTAALYSKKSEPKDLQSSVSLLLRLFSAFPDKLPRIPTISLAELGGMIEAIDPSFTSSYSIGPLLGLETNSSYRFTKSGFNKTTQTTKVLAWLIHTLLKENPENWWVIKEVVETEAAARKINPPASVWKQGGWNKYKRNDAQSEKTPQTSSEPSEAPDTAPPSNSIKNKLIRRRT
;
A
#
# COMPACT_ATOMS: atom_id res chain seq x y z
N MET A 1 23.19 -39.47 -7.62
CA MET A 1 22.25 -38.34 -7.41
C MET A 1 20.86 -38.82 -7.79
N THR A 2 19.98 -38.99 -6.82
CA THR A 2 18.55 -39.21 -7.07
C THR A 2 17.96 -37.94 -7.67
N LYS A 3 17.19 -38.05 -8.75
CA LYS A 3 16.46 -36.92 -9.33
C LYS A 3 15.20 -36.73 -8.50
N GLU A 4 15.08 -35.60 -7.82
CA GLU A 4 13.84 -35.22 -7.13
C GLU A 4 12.71 -35.04 -8.16
N THR A 5 11.51 -35.48 -7.81
CA THR A 5 10.33 -35.29 -8.68
C THR A 5 9.65 -33.95 -8.39
N PHE A 6 8.94 -33.39 -9.38
CA PHE A 6 8.21 -32.12 -9.17
C PHE A 6 7.24 -32.17 -7.98
N SER A 7 6.57 -33.31 -7.75
CA SER A 7 5.65 -33.47 -6.63
C SER A 7 6.36 -33.45 -5.27
N GLU A 8 7.61 -33.90 -5.20
CA GLU A 8 8.44 -33.83 -3.98
C GLU A 8 8.86 -32.39 -3.63
N LEU A 9 8.96 -31.51 -4.64
CA LEU A 9 9.34 -30.11 -4.45
C LEU A 9 8.15 -29.22 -4.00
N VAL A 10 6.92 -29.63 -4.27
CA VAL A 10 5.72 -28.83 -3.94
C VAL A 10 5.31 -29.10 -2.48
N PRO A 11 5.12 -28.05 -1.65
CA PRO A 11 4.64 -28.21 -0.27
C PRO A 11 3.35 -29.02 -0.18
N ALA A 12 3.25 -29.89 0.82
CA ALA A 12 2.14 -30.86 0.95
C ALA A 12 0.73 -30.23 0.93
N HIS A 13 0.57 -29.02 1.47
CA HIS A 13 -0.70 -28.31 1.51
C HIS A 13 -1.06 -27.58 0.19
N MET A 14 -0.18 -27.65 -0.81
CA MET A 14 -0.38 -27.15 -2.18
C MET A 14 -0.21 -28.28 -3.21
N LYS A 15 -0.35 -29.55 -2.79
CA LYS A 15 -0.08 -30.72 -3.64
C LYS A 15 -0.88 -30.71 -4.94
N GLU A 16 -2.05 -30.07 -4.96
CA GLU A 16 -2.85 -29.89 -6.18
C GLU A 16 -2.10 -29.14 -7.30
N LEU A 17 -1.11 -28.30 -6.97
CA LEU A 17 -0.23 -27.64 -7.95
C LEU A 17 0.73 -28.63 -8.63
N SER A 18 0.91 -29.83 -8.08
CA SER A 18 1.67 -30.91 -8.72
C SER A 18 0.83 -31.81 -9.62
N GLU A 19 -0.51 -31.78 -9.47
CA GLU A 19 -1.43 -32.67 -10.16
C GLU A 19 -1.73 -32.20 -11.60
N PRO A 20 -2.06 -33.09 -12.56
CA PRO A 20 -2.36 -32.74 -13.95
C PRO A 20 -3.76 -32.13 -14.13
N ILE A 21 -4.09 -31.09 -13.36
CA ILE A 21 -5.36 -30.35 -13.39
C ILE A 21 -5.21 -28.94 -13.97
N THR A 22 -6.30 -28.38 -14.51
CA THR A 22 -6.34 -26.95 -14.84
C THR A 22 -6.37 -26.12 -13.56
N LEU A 23 -5.53 -25.08 -13.50
CA LEU A 23 -5.50 -24.18 -12.35
C LEU A 23 -6.51 -23.06 -12.54
N LYS A 24 -7.04 -22.55 -11.43
CA LYS A 24 -8.03 -21.46 -11.36
C LYS A 24 -7.49 -20.33 -10.47
N GLY A 25 -8.26 -19.25 -10.40
CA GLY A 25 -7.96 -18.10 -9.54
C GLY A 25 -7.68 -18.45 -8.08
N THR A 26 -8.33 -19.48 -7.55
CA THR A 26 -8.17 -19.91 -6.14
C THR A 26 -6.75 -20.41 -5.83
N GLN A 27 -6.02 -20.95 -6.81
CA GLN A 27 -4.62 -21.35 -6.61
C GLN A 27 -3.67 -20.14 -6.49
N ILE A 28 -4.01 -19.01 -7.11
CA ILE A 28 -3.26 -17.77 -6.93
C ILE A 28 -3.36 -17.32 -5.46
N ASP A 29 -4.56 -17.37 -4.87
CA ASP A 29 -4.77 -17.03 -3.47
C ASP A 29 -3.97 -17.90 -2.50
N ARG A 30 -3.89 -19.21 -2.79
CA ARG A 30 -3.09 -20.14 -1.97
C ARG A 30 -1.60 -19.78 -2.01
N ILE A 31 -1.06 -19.49 -3.18
CA ILE A 31 0.34 -19.07 -3.31
C ILE A 31 0.60 -17.73 -2.61
N ILE A 32 -0.31 -16.77 -2.74
CA ILE A 32 -0.24 -15.48 -2.03
C ILE A 32 -0.16 -15.70 -0.53
N GLN A 33 -1.07 -16.50 0.03
CA GLN A 33 -1.15 -16.75 1.47
C GLN A 33 0.05 -17.56 1.98
N HIS A 34 0.44 -18.60 1.25
CA HIS A 34 1.58 -19.45 1.64
C HIS A 34 2.88 -18.67 1.71
N ASN A 35 3.08 -17.75 0.76
CA ASN A 35 4.33 -17.01 0.61
C ASN A 35 4.28 -15.61 1.26
N ASP A 36 3.18 -15.24 1.93
CA ASP A 36 2.94 -13.89 2.47
C ASP A 36 3.20 -12.77 1.45
N LEU A 37 2.70 -12.96 0.22
CA LEU A 37 2.91 -12.01 -0.88
C LEU A 37 1.91 -10.86 -0.84
N HIS A 38 2.36 -9.65 -1.13
CA HIS A 38 1.45 -8.59 -1.50
C HIS A 38 0.88 -8.83 -2.91
N LEU A 39 -0.32 -8.32 -3.18
CA LEU A 39 -0.96 -8.47 -4.50
C LEU A 39 -0.09 -7.95 -5.65
N THR A 40 0.65 -6.87 -5.41
CA THR A 40 1.58 -6.28 -6.36
C THR A 40 2.76 -7.21 -6.69
N GLU A 41 3.25 -7.96 -5.70
CA GLU A 41 4.40 -8.86 -5.88
C GLU A 41 4.02 -10.05 -6.75
N ILE A 42 2.88 -10.68 -6.45
CA ILE A 42 2.37 -11.77 -7.30
C ILE A 42 1.96 -11.27 -8.69
N SER A 43 1.42 -10.04 -8.80
CA SER A 43 1.11 -9.41 -10.09
C SER A 43 2.36 -9.24 -10.95
N MET A 44 3.45 -8.76 -10.35
CA MET A 44 4.76 -8.65 -11.00
C MET A 44 5.33 -10.03 -11.37
N ALA A 45 5.28 -10.99 -10.43
CA ALA A 45 5.79 -12.36 -10.65
C ALA A 45 5.08 -13.07 -11.80
N LEU A 46 3.78 -12.84 -11.96
CA LEU A 46 2.98 -13.46 -13.02
C LEU A 46 2.99 -12.67 -14.33
N GLY A 47 3.53 -11.44 -14.36
CA GLY A 47 3.46 -10.55 -15.52
C GLY A 47 2.02 -10.16 -15.87
N VAL A 48 1.12 -10.11 -14.89
CA VAL A 48 -0.30 -9.79 -15.05
C VAL A 48 -0.60 -8.55 -14.23
N ASN A 49 -1.20 -7.51 -14.81
CA ASN A 49 -1.58 -6.32 -14.05
C ASN A 49 -2.59 -6.64 -12.92
N THR A 50 -2.61 -5.82 -11.87
CA THR A 50 -3.41 -6.09 -10.66
C THR A 50 -4.91 -6.17 -10.93
N ALA A 51 -5.45 -5.38 -11.85
CA ALA A 51 -6.87 -5.43 -12.22
C ALA A 51 -7.25 -6.78 -12.86
N ALA A 52 -6.45 -7.24 -13.83
CA ALA A 52 -6.63 -8.55 -14.46
C ALA A 52 -6.42 -9.68 -13.46
N LEU A 53 -5.54 -9.51 -12.48
CA LEU A 53 -5.34 -10.49 -11.41
C LEU A 53 -6.60 -10.62 -10.53
N TYR A 54 -7.26 -9.51 -10.19
CA TYR A 54 -8.55 -9.55 -9.48
C TYR A 54 -9.61 -10.31 -10.27
N SER A 55 -9.78 -10.03 -11.56
CA SER A 55 -10.73 -10.75 -12.41
C SER A 55 -10.42 -12.24 -12.49
N LYS A 56 -9.14 -12.62 -12.62
CA LYS A 56 -8.72 -14.03 -12.62
C LYS A 56 -9.01 -14.74 -11.29
N LYS A 57 -8.94 -14.02 -10.17
CA LYS A 57 -9.24 -14.56 -8.83
C LYS A 57 -10.74 -14.74 -8.58
N SER A 58 -11.56 -13.82 -9.06
CA SER A 58 -13.02 -13.84 -8.84
C SER A 58 -13.75 -14.76 -9.81
N GLU A 59 -13.21 -14.99 -11.01
CA GLU A 59 -13.86 -15.82 -12.02
C GLU A 59 -13.44 -17.31 -11.89
N PRO A 60 -14.39 -18.27 -11.97
CA PRO A 60 -14.09 -19.70 -11.90
C PRO A 60 -13.48 -20.26 -13.21
N LYS A 61 -12.88 -19.40 -14.03
CA LYS A 61 -12.28 -19.74 -15.32
C LYS A 61 -10.89 -20.35 -15.13
N ASP A 62 -10.54 -21.22 -16.06
CA ASP A 62 -9.19 -21.78 -16.11
C ASP A 62 -8.17 -20.67 -16.42
N LEU A 63 -7.02 -20.75 -15.75
CA LEU A 63 -5.91 -19.85 -15.98
C LEU A 63 -5.25 -20.17 -17.32
N GLN A 64 -4.70 -19.13 -17.94
CA GLN A 64 -3.82 -19.31 -19.10
C GLN A 64 -2.65 -20.22 -18.73
N SER A 65 -2.19 -21.03 -19.69
CA SER A 65 -1.12 -22.00 -19.47
C SER A 65 0.16 -21.35 -18.94
N SER A 66 0.54 -20.18 -19.45
CA SER A 66 1.69 -19.41 -18.97
C SER A 66 1.60 -19.09 -17.47
N VAL A 67 0.45 -18.61 -17.00
CA VAL A 67 0.21 -18.32 -15.58
C VAL A 67 0.24 -19.61 -14.76
N SER A 68 -0.38 -20.67 -15.26
CA SER A 68 -0.39 -21.97 -14.58
C SER A 68 1.01 -22.53 -14.40
N LEU A 69 1.87 -22.44 -15.42
CA LEU A 69 3.27 -22.87 -15.35
C LEU A 69 4.05 -22.05 -14.33
N LEU A 70 3.87 -20.73 -14.28
CA LEU A 70 4.52 -19.87 -13.29
C LEU A 70 4.11 -20.23 -11.86
N LEU A 71 2.82 -20.42 -11.59
CA LEU A 71 2.34 -20.80 -10.26
C LEU A 71 2.95 -22.13 -9.80
N ARG A 72 3.04 -23.12 -10.69
CA ARG A 72 3.66 -24.41 -10.42
C ARG A 72 5.14 -24.28 -10.11
N LEU A 73 5.88 -23.55 -10.93
CA LEU A 73 7.30 -23.30 -10.71
C LEU A 73 7.55 -22.54 -9.41
N PHE A 74 6.77 -21.49 -9.11
CA PHE A 74 6.90 -20.76 -7.86
C PHE A 74 6.47 -21.56 -6.63
N SER A 75 5.59 -22.56 -6.76
CA SER A 75 5.30 -23.47 -5.65
C SER A 75 6.43 -24.44 -5.34
N ALA A 76 7.21 -24.84 -6.36
CA ALA A 76 8.39 -25.70 -6.17
C ALA A 76 9.65 -24.90 -5.81
N PHE A 77 9.74 -23.65 -6.25
CA PHE A 77 10.89 -22.77 -6.06
C PHE A 77 10.44 -21.40 -5.50
N PRO A 78 9.92 -21.34 -4.26
CA PRO A 78 9.37 -20.11 -3.68
C PRO A 78 10.42 -19.01 -3.46
N ASP A 79 11.71 -19.36 -3.41
CA ASP A 79 12.84 -18.43 -3.34
C ASP A 79 13.08 -17.69 -4.65
N LYS A 80 12.56 -18.19 -5.78
CA LYS A 80 12.63 -17.54 -7.09
C LYS A 80 11.51 -16.56 -7.34
N LEU A 81 10.54 -16.45 -6.42
CA LEU A 81 9.52 -15.41 -6.50
C LEU A 81 10.21 -14.04 -6.40
N PRO A 82 10.00 -13.13 -7.37
CA PRO A 82 10.54 -11.79 -7.29
C PRO A 82 9.86 -11.04 -6.15
N ARG A 83 10.63 -10.72 -5.11
CA ARG A 83 10.17 -10.02 -3.92
C ARG A 83 11.06 -8.84 -3.64
N ILE A 84 10.50 -7.84 -2.99
CA ILE A 84 11.29 -6.77 -2.42
C ILE A 84 11.83 -7.28 -1.08
N PRO A 85 13.16 -7.31 -0.88
CA PRO A 85 13.72 -7.73 0.40
C PRO A 85 13.15 -6.89 1.54
N THR A 86 12.71 -7.57 2.60
CA THR A 86 12.26 -6.88 3.81
C THR A 86 13.49 -6.34 4.54
N ILE A 87 13.54 -5.02 4.71
CA ILE A 87 14.61 -4.35 5.45
C ILE A 87 14.26 -4.27 6.93
N SER A 88 15.25 -4.42 7.83
CA SER A 88 15.03 -4.18 9.26
C SER A 88 14.91 -2.68 9.52
N LEU A 89 13.85 -2.27 10.23
CA LEU A 89 13.68 -0.88 10.64
C LEU A 89 14.84 -0.39 11.52
N ALA A 90 15.34 -1.25 12.42
CA ALA A 90 16.48 -0.94 13.28
C ALA A 90 17.78 -0.80 12.48
N GLU A 91 17.97 -1.63 11.44
CA GLU A 91 19.13 -1.53 10.55
C GLU A 91 19.09 -0.21 9.77
N LEU A 92 17.96 0.10 9.12
CA LEU A 92 17.81 1.33 8.36
C LEU A 92 17.97 2.58 9.24
N GLY A 93 17.33 2.59 10.41
CA GLY A 93 17.44 3.68 11.38
C GLY A 93 18.87 3.87 11.87
N GLY A 94 19.55 2.78 12.26
CA GLY A 94 20.93 2.83 12.74
C GLY A 94 21.93 3.28 11.68
N MET A 95 21.74 2.90 10.41
CA MET A 95 22.55 3.41 9.30
C MET A 95 22.45 4.93 9.17
N ILE A 96 21.23 5.48 9.28
CA ILE A 96 20.99 6.91 9.15
C ILE A 96 21.52 7.66 10.37
N GLU A 97 21.27 7.18 11.59
CA GLU A 97 21.76 7.79 12.83
C GLU A 97 23.28 7.83 12.91
N ALA A 98 23.97 6.86 12.31
CA ALA A 98 25.43 6.87 12.19
C ALA A 98 25.96 7.99 11.28
N ILE A 99 25.18 8.43 10.30
CA ILE A 99 25.54 9.49 9.34
C ILE A 99 25.08 10.86 9.86
N ASP A 100 23.84 10.95 10.34
CA ASP A 100 23.21 12.15 10.87
C ASP A 100 22.68 11.88 12.29
N PRO A 101 23.48 12.15 13.34
CA PRO A 101 23.07 11.94 14.72
C PRO A 101 21.86 12.78 15.17
N SER A 102 21.45 13.77 14.37
CA SER A 102 20.24 14.56 14.64
C SER A 102 18.97 13.85 14.18
N PHE A 103 19.09 12.84 13.30
CA PHE A 103 18.00 11.96 12.95
C PHE A 103 17.64 11.09 14.15
N THR A 104 16.35 10.92 14.45
CA THR A 104 15.92 9.99 15.49
C THR A 104 14.85 9.07 14.93
N SER A 105 15.19 7.78 14.86
CA SER A 105 14.37 6.76 14.19
C SER A 105 12.96 6.65 14.76
N SER A 106 12.76 6.96 16.04
CA SER A 106 11.47 6.85 16.72
C SER A 106 10.38 7.77 16.16
N TYR A 107 10.75 8.93 15.61
CA TYR A 107 9.78 9.89 15.06
C TYR A 107 10.05 10.30 13.61
N SER A 108 11.30 10.25 13.14
CA SER A 108 11.68 10.70 11.80
C SER A 108 11.50 9.63 10.71
N ILE A 109 11.37 8.34 11.08
CA ILE A 109 11.16 7.29 10.08
C ILE A 109 9.82 7.41 9.35
N GLY A 110 8.80 7.94 10.02
CA GLY A 110 7.49 8.16 9.42
C GLY A 110 7.56 9.05 8.18
N PRO A 111 8.01 10.31 8.34
CA PRO A 111 8.32 11.21 7.24
C PRO A 111 9.20 10.57 6.16
N LEU A 112 10.31 9.92 6.53
CA LEU A 112 11.22 9.28 5.58
C LEU A 112 10.50 8.30 4.64
N LEU A 113 9.50 7.60 5.16
CA LEU A 113 8.73 6.58 4.46
C LEU A 113 7.38 7.08 3.90
N GLY A 114 7.15 8.40 3.88
CA GLY A 114 5.91 8.99 3.37
C GLY A 114 4.69 8.74 4.26
N LEU A 115 4.89 8.40 5.54
CA LEU A 115 3.82 8.01 6.46
C LEU A 115 3.31 9.18 7.30
N GLU A 116 1.99 9.23 7.48
CA GLU A 116 1.36 10.11 8.48
C GLU A 116 1.60 9.58 9.91
N THR A 117 1.54 10.48 10.90
CA THR A 117 1.86 10.17 12.31
C THR A 117 1.20 8.89 12.84
N ASN A 118 -0.11 8.71 12.60
CA ASN A 118 -0.83 7.51 13.05
C ASN A 118 -0.35 6.24 12.32
N SER A 119 0.00 6.36 11.04
CA SER A 119 0.55 5.25 10.26
C SER A 119 1.98 4.93 10.70
N SER A 120 2.79 5.94 11.00
CA SER A 120 4.14 5.80 11.57
C SER A 120 4.13 5.05 12.90
N TYR A 121 3.17 5.36 13.78
CA TYR A 121 3.02 4.65 15.06
C TYR A 121 2.63 3.17 14.87
N ARG A 122 1.72 2.88 13.96
CA ARG A 122 1.36 1.48 13.63
C ARG A 122 2.52 0.73 12.99
N PHE A 123 3.26 1.43 12.13
CA PHE A 123 4.43 0.90 11.43
C PHE A 123 5.55 0.53 12.40
N THR A 124 5.93 1.43 13.30
CA THR A 124 6.97 1.16 14.32
C THR A 124 6.64 -0.03 15.22
N LYS A 125 5.35 -0.26 15.51
CA LYS A 125 4.90 -1.45 16.26
C LYS A 125 4.85 -2.74 15.45
N SER A 126 4.42 -2.66 14.19
CA SER A 126 4.08 -3.84 13.37
C SER A 126 5.20 -4.25 12.42
N GLY A 127 6.19 -3.39 12.20
CA GLY A 127 7.23 -3.54 11.18
C GLY A 127 6.68 -3.54 9.75
N PHE A 128 7.53 -3.97 8.82
CA PHE A 128 7.21 -3.99 7.39
C PHE A 128 6.11 -4.99 7.00
N ASN A 129 5.84 -6.01 7.80
CA ASN A 129 4.89 -7.08 7.47
C ASN A 129 3.47 -6.54 7.19
N LYS A 130 3.04 -5.49 7.91
CA LYS A 130 1.70 -4.89 7.75
C LYS A 130 1.68 -3.59 6.95
N THR A 131 2.76 -3.30 6.22
CA THR A 131 2.93 -2.04 5.52
C THR A 131 2.60 -2.20 4.05
N THR A 132 2.17 -1.11 3.40
CA THR A 132 1.92 -1.09 1.96
C THR A 132 3.19 -1.44 1.18
N GLN A 133 3.02 -2.03 -0.01
CA GLN A 133 4.16 -2.35 -0.86
C GLN A 133 4.99 -1.11 -1.21
N THR A 134 4.35 0.03 -1.49
CA THR A 134 5.05 1.28 -1.82
C THR A 134 6.02 1.70 -0.71
N THR A 135 5.63 1.57 0.56
CA THR A 135 6.53 1.86 1.67
C THR A 135 7.66 0.85 1.79
N LYS A 136 7.42 -0.45 1.52
CA LYS A 136 8.49 -1.46 1.46
C LYS A 136 9.49 -1.14 0.35
N VAL A 137 9.02 -0.79 -0.85
CA VAL A 137 9.85 -0.37 -2.00
C VAL A 137 10.72 0.81 -1.61
N LEU A 138 10.11 1.85 -1.01
CA LEU A 138 10.81 3.07 -0.63
C LEU A 138 11.90 2.79 0.41
N ALA A 139 11.60 1.99 1.44
CA ALA A 139 12.58 1.59 2.44
C ALA A 139 13.73 0.77 1.85
N TRP A 140 13.42 -0.17 0.95
CA TRP A 140 14.42 -0.95 0.22
C TRP A 140 15.32 -0.08 -0.65
N LEU A 141 14.75 0.89 -1.37
CA LEU A 141 15.52 1.81 -2.21
C LEU A 141 16.46 2.67 -1.36
N ILE A 142 15.94 3.27 -0.28
CA ILE A 142 16.75 4.09 0.65
C ILE A 142 17.90 3.25 1.22
N HIS A 143 17.59 2.05 1.71
CA HIS A 143 18.60 1.14 2.27
C HIS A 143 19.68 0.77 1.24
N THR A 144 19.28 0.47 0.00
CA THR A 144 20.21 0.13 -1.09
C THR A 144 21.12 1.33 -1.40
N LEU A 145 20.55 2.53 -1.54
CA LEU A 145 21.33 3.76 -1.78
C LEU A 145 22.33 4.03 -0.66
N LEU A 146 21.95 3.83 0.61
CA LEU A 146 22.85 4.02 1.75
C LEU A 146 23.94 2.95 1.82
N LYS A 147 23.65 1.71 1.39
CA LYS A 147 24.65 0.64 1.29
C LYS A 147 25.67 0.90 0.19
N GLU A 148 25.25 1.52 -0.91
CA GLU A 148 26.13 1.89 -2.02
C GLU A 148 27.03 3.08 -1.64
N ASN A 149 26.47 4.13 -1.04
CA ASN A 149 27.21 5.29 -0.57
C ASN A 149 26.47 6.00 0.58
N PRO A 150 27.05 6.06 1.81
CA PRO A 150 26.44 6.77 2.93
C PRO A 150 26.10 8.24 2.66
N GLU A 151 26.86 8.94 1.80
CA GLU A 151 26.60 10.34 1.44
C GLU A 151 25.27 10.52 0.68
N ASN A 152 24.69 9.45 0.14
CA ASN A 152 23.35 9.50 -0.46
C ASN A 152 22.26 9.92 0.56
N TRP A 153 22.53 9.81 1.87
CA TRP A 153 21.62 10.30 2.90
C TRP A 153 21.20 11.75 2.67
N TRP A 154 22.13 12.63 2.29
CA TRP A 154 21.82 14.05 2.13
C TRP A 154 20.88 14.31 0.96
N VAL A 155 21.03 13.56 -0.14
CA VAL A 155 20.09 13.59 -1.28
C VAL A 155 18.73 13.07 -0.88
N ILE A 156 18.66 11.95 -0.14
CA ILE A 156 17.40 11.39 0.36
C ILE A 156 16.69 12.40 1.27
N LYS A 157 17.43 13.07 2.15
CA LYS A 157 16.91 14.12 3.05
C LYS A 157 16.36 15.31 2.26
N GLU A 158 17.11 15.78 1.27
CA GLU A 158 16.69 16.86 0.36
C GLU A 158 15.41 16.49 -0.42
N VAL A 159 15.29 15.24 -0.90
CA VAL A 159 14.08 14.76 -1.59
C VAL A 159 12.85 14.82 -0.67
N VAL A 160 12.99 14.39 0.58
CA VAL A 160 11.90 14.47 1.57
C VAL A 160 11.53 15.91 1.89
N GLU A 161 12.51 16.80 2.05
CA GLU A 161 12.27 18.22 2.31
C GLU A 161 11.67 18.93 1.09
N THR A 162 12.06 18.55 -0.13
CA THR A 162 11.47 19.05 -1.37
C THR A 162 9.98 18.67 -1.46
N GLU A 163 9.63 17.42 -1.16
CA GLU A 163 8.23 16.99 -1.08
C GLU A 163 7.48 17.72 0.05
N ALA A 164 8.16 18.02 1.17
CA ALA A 164 7.55 18.75 2.29
C ALA A 164 7.21 20.20 1.88
N ALA A 165 8.14 20.86 1.16
CA ALA A 165 7.92 22.18 0.57
C ALA A 165 6.75 22.16 -0.43
N ALA A 166 6.69 21.15 -1.31
CA ALA A 166 5.59 20.97 -2.26
C ALA A 166 4.22 20.80 -1.55
N ARG A 167 4.23 20.24 -0.34
CA ARG A 167 3.05 20.13 0.54
C ARG A 167 2.81 21.35 1.43
N LYS A 168 3.53 22.45 1.20
CA LYS A 168 3.44 23.72 1.93
C LYS A 168 3.82 23.61 3.41
N ILE A 169 4.69 22.67 3.78
CA ILE A 169 5.27 22.60 5.12
C ILE A 169 6.41 23.63 5.20
N ASN A 170 6.30 24.60 6.12
CA ASN A 170 7.27 25.69 6.27
C ASN A 170 7.75 25.84 7.74
N PRO A 171 9.07 25.73 8.01
CA PRO A 171 10.14 25.35 7.08
C PRO A 171 10.04 23.86 6.69
N PRO A 172 10.52 23.44 5.50
CA PRO A 172 10.44 22.05 5.04
C PRO A 172 11.06 21.05 6.03
N ALA A 173 12.22 21.39 6.60
CA ALA A 173 12.91 20.61 7.63
C ALA A 173 12.07 20.35 8.90
N SER A 174 10.95 21.07 9.11
CA SER A 174 10.05 20.79 10.23
C SER A 174 9.30 19.46 10.10
N VAL A 175 9.22 18.86 8.89
CA VAL A 175 8.58 17.55 8.67
C VAL A 175 9.19 16.46 9.56
N TRP A 176 10.51 16.53 9.79
CA TRP A 176 11.26 15.59 10.61
C TRP A 176 10.89 15.63 12.09
N LYS A 177 10.48 16.80 12.60
CA LYS A 177 10.11 17.00 14.01
C LYS A 177 8.63 16.71 14.26
N GLN A 178 7.79 16.89 13.25
CA GLN A 178 6.34 16.77 13.37
C GLN A 178 5.85 15.32 13.22
N GLY A 179 6.65 14.45 12.60
CA GLY A 179 6.36 13.01 12.46
C GLY A 179 5.20 12.71 11.50
N GLY A 180 4.87 13.62 10.57
CA GLY A 180 3.79 13.45 9.60
C GLY A 180 3.69 14.61 8.60
N TRP A 181 2.80 14.48 7.60
CA TRP A 181 2.76 15.36 6.42
C TRP A 181 1.56 16.32 6.38
N ASN A 182 0.53 16.13 7.22
CA ASN A 182 -0.78 16.78 7.04
C ASN A 182 -1.18 17.86 8.08
N LYS A 183 -0.27 18.47 8.84
CA LYS A 183 -0.70 19.45 9.87
C LYS A 183 -1.26 20.77 9.32
N TYR A 184 -0.86 21.22 8.11
CA TYR A 184 -1.25 22.55 7.62
C TYR A 184 -2.56 22.60 6.81
N LYS A 185 -3.06 21.46 6.29
CA LYS A 185 -4.33 21.44 5.53
C LYS A 185 -5.56 21.83 6.34
N ARG A 186 -5.48 21.80 7.68
CA ARG A 186 -6.63 22.11 8.55
C ARG A 186 -6.87 23.61 8.72
N ASN A 187 -5.86 24.45 8.59
CA ASN A 187 -5.99 25.88 8.89
C ASN A 187 -6.51 26.68 7.69
N ASP A 188 -6.16 26.31 6.46
CA ASP A 188 -6.63 27.02 5.26
C ASP A 188 -8.14 26.80 5.03
N ALA A 189 -8.67 25.61 5.37
CA ALA A 189 -10.10 25.29 5.20
C ALA A 189 -11.02 25.96 6.24
N GLN A 190 -10.48 26.50 7.35
CA GLN A 190 -11.27 27.22 8.35
C GLN A 190 -11.26 28.75 8.15
N SER A 191 -10.36 29.28 7.31
CA SER A 191 -10.24 30.72 7.10
C SER A 191 -11.10 31.28 5.96
N GLU A 192 -11.83 30.43 5.22
CA GLU A 192 -12.80 30.82 4.18
C GLU A 192 -14.27 30.71 4.64
N LYS A 193 -14.56 30.83 5.94
CA LYS A 193 -15.93 31.15 6.38
C LYS A 193 -16.15 32.65 6.30
N THR A 194 -16.69 33.08 5.16
CA THR A 194 -17.25 34.41 4.90
C THR A 194 -18.12 34.89 6.08
N PRO A 195 -18.00 36.15 6.54
CA PRO A 195 -18.92 36.71 7.52
C PRO A 195 -20.33 36.75 6.90
N GLN A 196 -21.26 35.96 7.45
CA GLN A 196 -22.69 36.18 7.21
C GLN A 196 -23.06 37.49 7.87
N THR A 197 -23.19 38.55 7.06
CA THR A 197 -23.79 39.81 7.46
C THR A 197 -25.25 39.54 7.81
N SER A 198 -25.55 39.65 9.09
CA SER A 198 -26.88 39.70 9.65
C SER A 198 -27.57 41.01 9.27
N SER A 199 -28.68 40.92 8.55
CA SER A 199 -29.72 41.96 8.52
C SER A 199 -31.09 41.29 8.38
N GLU A 200 -31.79 41.19 9.51
CA GLU A 200 -33.24 41.10 9.64
C GLU A 200 -33.83 42.53 9.73
N PRO A 201 -35.16 42.78 9.72
CA PRO A 201 -36.30 41.93 9.35
C PRO A 201 -37.32 42.66 8.41
N SER A 202 -38.26 41.94 7.76
CA SER A 202 -39.66 42.44 7.61
C SER A 202 -40.64 41.42 7.02
N GLU A 203 -41.71 41.19 7.79
CA GLU A 203 -43.11 40.90 7.44
C GLU A 203 -43.54 39.65 6.63
N ALA A 204 -44.33 38.83 7.33
CA ALA A 204 -45.31 37.84 6.85
C ALA A 204 -46.57 38.57 6.27
N PRO A 205 -47.54 37.95 5.55
CA PRO A 205 -48.12 36.63 5.89
C PRO A 205 -48.59 35.73 4.74
N ASP A 206 -48.99 34.52 5.16
CA ASP A 206 -50.01 33.63 4.61
C ASP A 206 -49.89 33.08 3.18
N THR A 207 -49.64 31.76 3.09
CA THR A 207 -50.64 30.80 2.58
C THR A 207 -50.13 29.35 2.73
N ALA A 208 -50.99 28.49 3.28
CA ALA A 208 -50.81 27.03 3.33
C ALA A 208 -51.46 26.34 2.09
N PRO A 209 -51.45 25.00 1.99
CA PRO A 209 -50.55 24.18 1.16
C PRO A 209 -51.26 23.56 -0.06
N PRO A 210 -50.56 22.73 -0.87
CA PRO A 210 -51.03 21.34 -0.86
C PRO A 210 -49.93 20.26 -0.93
N SER A 211 -50.21 19.20 -0.17
CA SER A 211 -50.04 17.78 -0.48
C SER A 211 -49.73 17.46 -1.95
N ASN A 212 -48.68 16.67 -2.21
CA ASN A 212 -48.81 15.60 -3.19
C ASN A 212 -47.89 14.40 -2.92
N SER A 213 -48.56 13.28 -2.70
CA SER A 213 -48.03 11.92 -2.78
C SER A 213 -47.51 11.62 -4.18
N ILE A 214 -46.34 10.99 -4.31
CA ILE A 214 -46.06 10.15 -5.47
C ILE A 214 -45.59 8.78 -4.99
N LYS A 215 -46.48 7.82 -5.25
CA LYS A 215 -46.32 6.38 -5.16
C LYS A 215 -45.47 5.84 -6.31
N ASN A 216 -44.87 4.67 -6.06
CA ASN A 216 -44.58 3.58 -6.99
C ASN A 216 -43.50 3.77 -8.08
N LYS A 217 -42.49 2.89 -8.07
CA LYS A 217 -42.50 1.77 -9.03
C LYS A 217 -41.56 0.62 -8.66
N LEU A 218 -42.21 -0.52 -8.46
CA LEU A 218 -41.70 -1.88 -8.51
C LEU A 218 -41.10 -2.17 -9.90
N ILE A 219 -39.88 -2.70 -9.99
CA ILE A 219 -39.40 -3.40 -11.19
C ILE A 219 -38.93 -4.79 -10.77
N ARG A 220 -39.82 -5.77 -10.97
CA ARG A 220 -39.46 -7.17 -11.21
C ARG A 220 -39.10 -7.30 -12.68
N ARG A 221 -37.96 -7.89 -13.02
CA ARG A 221 -37.84 -8.77 -14.19
C ARG A 221 -36.91 -9.94 -13.85
N ARG A 222 -37.53 -11.12 -13.79
CA ARG A 222 -36.91 -12.40 -14.11
C ARG A 222 -36.73 -12.47 -15.63
N THR A 223 -35.63 -13.07 -16.05
CA THR A 223 -35.56 -14.18 -17.00
C THR A 223 -34.39 -15.03 -16.55
#